data_AF-A0A952UI07-F1
#
_entry.id   AF-A0A952UI07-F1
#
_cell.length_a   1.000
_cell.length_b   1.000
_cell.length_c   1.000
_cell.angle_alpha   90.00
_cell.angle_beta   90.00
_cell.angle_gamma   90.00
#
_symmetry.space_group_name_H-M   'P 1'
#
loop_
_entity.id
_entity.type
_entity.pdbx_description
1 polymer ?
#
loop_
_entity_poly.entity_id
_entity_poly.type
_entity_poly.pdbx_seq_one_letter_code
_entity_poly.pdbx_strand_id
1 'polypeptide(L)'
;MNKREELKLVVDRAVKGLPWCGDLALQKMVYLLQSVYGVDMGYEFGYHHMGPYSFDLADDLSIGVQSGEWVRESKPIANGRYWVNQYQVTSEVPADGPLFQQVETALGKLLEQFKAQNDQADGRRFELVATIHYLREVQEVPEDELEGVLRALKPKYSKDEFQEGVRQLNLLKQSASEMANA
;
A
#
# COMPACT_ATOMS: atom_id res chain seq x y z
N MET A 1 -16.85 -7.09 -11.36
CA MET A 1 -15.68 -6.32 -10.96
C MET A 1 -14.45 -7.05 -11.43
N ASN A 2 -13.50 -6.38 -12.08
CA ASN A 2 -12.32 -7.03 -12.65
C ASN A 2 -11.10 -6.55 -11.85
N LYS A 3 -10.84 -7.24 -10.73
CA LYS A 3 -9.79 -6.88 -9.76
C LYS A 3 -8.44 -6.59 -10.43
N ARG A 4 -8.12 -7.33 -11.50
CA ARG A 4 -6.87 -7.18 -12.26
C ARG A 4 -6.78 -5.87 -13.06
N GLU A 5 -7.89 -5.37 -13.61
CA GLU A 5 -7.92 -4.07 -14.29
C GLU A 5 -7.71 -2.91 -13.32
N GLU A 6 -8.28 -3.01 -12.12
CA GLU A 6 -8.12 -2.03 -11.04
C GLU A 6 -6.69 -2.07 -10.48
N LEU A 7 -6.13 -3.27 -10.28
CA LEU A 7 -4.74 -3.45 -9.88
C LEU A 7 -3.78 -2.84 -10.90
N LYS A 8 -4.06 -2.98 -12.19
CA LYS A 8 -3.25 -2.41 -13.27
C LYS A 8 -3.12 -0.89 -13.14
N LEU A 9 -4.20 -0.21 -12.77
CA LEU A 9 -4.18 1.22 -12.50
C LEU A 9 -3.25 1.56 -11.33
N VAL A 10 -3.35 0.83 -10.23
CA VAL A 10 -2.46 1.02 -9.07
C VAL A 10 -1.01 0.77 -9.47
N VAL A 11 -0.71 -0.30 -10.20
CA VAL A 11 0.64 -0.60 -10.69
C VAL A 11 1.15 0.52 -11.60
N ASP A 12 0.35 1.00 -12.57
CA ASP A 12 0.76 2.07 -13.49
C ASP A 12 1.06 3.37 -12.74
N ARG A 13 0.20 3.77 -11.80
CA ARG A 13 0.29 5.06 -11.11
C ARG A 13 1.24 5.05 -9.91
N ALA A 14 1.31 3.96 -9.16
CA ALA A 14 2.16 3.86 -7.97
C ALA A 14 3.62 3.61 -8.32
N VAL A 15 3.92 2.82 -9.35
CA VAL A 15 5.32 2.52 -9.70
C VAL A 15 5.97 3.68 -10.45
N LYS A 16 5.19 4.48 -11.20
CA LYS A 16 5.65 5.74 -11.82
C LYS A 16 6.03 6.76 -10.74
N GLY A 17 7.31 6.77 -10.38
CA GLY A 17 7.92 7.77 -9.49
C GLY A 17 8.32 7.25 -8.10
N LEU A 18 8.15 5.95 -7.81
CA LEU A 18 8.55 5.34 -6.53
C LEU A 18 9.53 4.16 -6.74
N PRO A 19 10.85 4.39 -6.78
CA PRO A 19 11.85 3.36 -7.05
C PRO A 19 11.88 2.18 -6.05
N TRP A 20 11.33 2.36 -4.85
CA TRP A 20 11.24 1.34 -3.81
C TRP A 20 9.91 0.55 -3.87
N CYS A 21 8.98 0.94 -4.74
CA CYS A 21 7.68 0.30 -4.86
C CYS A 21 7.83 -1.05 -5.60
N GLY A 22 7.82 -2.13 -4.82
CA GLY A 22 7.71 -3.50 -5.33
C GLY A 22 6.61 -4.29 -4.63
N ASP A 23 6.67 -5.62 -4.69
CA ASP A 23 5.61 -6.53 -4.22
C ASP A 23 5.01 -6.14 -2.87
N LEU A 24 5.86 -5.98 -1.85
CA LEU A 24 5.41 -5.68 -0.49
C LEU A 24 4.83 -4.27 -0.36
N ALA A 25 5.34 -3.30 -1.11
CA ALA A 25 4.78 -1.94 -1.11
C ALA A 25 3.39 -1.94 -1.74
N LEU A 26 3.22 -2.61 -2.88
CA LEU A 26 1.92 -2.75 -3.55
C LEU A 26 0.90 -3.43 -2.63
N GLN A 27 1.30 -4.48 -1.91
CA GLN A 27 0.46 -5.11 -0.88
C GLN A 27 -0.06 -4.11 0.16
N LYS A 28 0.80 -3.22 0.67
CA LYS A 28 0.39 -2.23 1.67
C LYS A 28 -0.44 -1.10 1.07
N MET A 29 -0.11 -0.68 -0.15
CA MET A 29 -0.85 0.37 -0.85
C MET A 29 -2.27 -0.08 -1.14
N VAL A 30 -2.46 -1.24 -1.77
CA VAL A 30 -3.79 -1.80 -2.06
C VAL A 30 -4.56 -2.00 -0.75
N TYR A 31 -3.93 -2.56 0.29
CA TYR A 31 -4.58 -2.70 1.60
C TYR A 31 -5.10 -1.36 2.16
N LEU A 32 -4.29 -0.29 2.12
CA LEU A 32 -4.68 1.03 2.63
C LEU A 32 -5.76 1.69 1.75
N LEU A 33 -5.72 1.49 0.42
CA LEU A 33 -6.78 1.95 -0.47
C LEU A 33 -8.13 1.32 -0.11
N GLN A 34 -8.17 0.00 0.11
CA GLN A 34 -9.40 -0.67 0.50
C GLN A 34 -9.84 -0.29 1.92
N SER A 35 -8.92 -0.38 2.88
CA SER A 35 -9.28 -0.38 4.31
C SER A 35 -9.43 1.02 4.88
N VAL A 36 -8.74 2.03 4.33
CA VAL A 36 -8.80 3.42 4.79
C VAL A 36 -9.65 4.28 3.85
N TYR A 37 -9.46 4.14 2.54
CA TYR A 37 -10.18 4.96 1.54
C TYR A 37 -11.47 4.33 1.03
N GLY A 38 -11.81 3.10 1.45
CA GLY A 38 -13.06 2.44 1.06
C GLY A 38 -13.13 2.08 -0.43
N VAL A 39 -11.99 1.91 -1.09
CA VAL A 39 -11.92 1.49 -2.49
C VAL A 39 -12.09 -0.01 -2.56
N ASP A 40 -13.26 -0.51 -2.97
CA ASP A 40 -13.50 -1.96 -3.08
C ASP A 40 -12.76 -2.53 -4.30
N MET A 41 -11.53 -3.00 -4.09
CA MET A 41 -10.75 -3.74 -5.11
C MET A 41 -10.93 -5.26 -4.97
N GLY A 42 -11.77 -5.71 -4.03
CA GLY A 42 -12.12 -7.11 -3.83
C GLY A 42 -10.99 -8.03 -3.31
N TYR A 43 -9.84 -7.51 -2.86
CA TYR A 43 -8.76 -8.34 -2.32
C TYR A 43 -8.97 -8.65 -0.83
N GLU A 44 -8.86 -9.91 -0.45
CA GLU A 44 -8.91 -10.31 0.95
C GLU A 44 -7.50 -10.25 1.57
N PHE A 45 -7.40 -9.60 2.73
CA PHE A 45 -6.13 -9.43 3.46
C PHE A 45 -6.16 -10.18 4.79
N GLY A 46 -5.10 -10.96 5.03
CA GLY A 46 -4.81 -11.57 6.33
C GLY A 46 -3.48 -11.07 6.90
N TYR A 47 -3.21 -11.38 8.17
CA TYR A 47 -1.93 -11.06 8.78
C TYR A 47 -0.86 -12.07 8.35
N HIS A 48 0.24 -11.57 7.81
CA HIS A 48 1.45 -12.35 7.52
C HIS A 48 2.68 -11.72 8.18
N HIS A 49 3.84 -12.39 8.18
CA HIS A 49 5.08 -11.91 8.79
C HIS A 49 5.45 -10.45 8.45
N MET A 50 5.02 -9.96 7.28
CA MET A 50 5.27 -8.61 6.77
C MET A 50 4.09 -7.64 6.96
N GLY A 51 3.12 -7.93 7.83
CA GLY A 51 1.88 -7.16 8.00
C GLY A 51 0.76 -7.67 7.08
N PRO A 52 -0.27 -6.85 6.77
CA PRO A 52 -1.41 -7.29 5.95
C PRO A 52 -0.97 -7.75 4.57
N TYR A 53 -1.42 -8.92 4.14
CA TYR A 53 -1.03 -9.55 2.88
C TYR A 53 -2.21 -10.27 2.24
N SER A 54 -2.29 -10.19 0.92
CA SER A 54 -3.29 -10.89 0.10
C SER A 54 -2.57 -11.82 -0.88
N PHE A 55 -2.88 -13.11 -0.80
CA PHE A 55 -2.38 -14.11 -1.75
C PHE A 55 -2.99 -13.88 -3.14
N ASP A 56 -4.28 -13.58 -3.22
CA ASP A 56 -4.98 -13.21 -4.46
C ASP A 56 -4.29 -12.04 -5.18
N LEU A 57 -3.89 -11.00 -4.44
CA LEU A 57 -3.17 -9.87 -5.02
C LEU A 57 -1.80 -10.29 -5.57
N ALA A 58 -1.08 -11.17 -4.88
CA ALA A 58 0.21 -11.67 -5.34
C ALA A 58 0.06 -12.55 -6.58
N ASP A 59 -0.99 -13.37 -6.64
CA ASP A 59 -1.34 -14.19 -7.79
C ASP A 59 -1.71 -13.32 -8.98
N ASP A 60 -2.52 -12.28 -8.79
CA ASP A 60 -2.87 -11.33 -9.87
C ASP A 60 -1.62 -10.59 -10.40
N LEU A 61 -0.71 -10.16 -9.52
CA LEU A 61 0.59 -9.60 -9.92
C LEU A 61 1.39 -10.58 -10.79
N SER A 62 1.40 -11.87 -10.42
CA SER A 62 2.07 -12.93 -11.18
C SER A 62 1.37 -13.19 -12.52
N ILE A 63 0.05 -13.26 -12.54
CA ILE A 63 -0.77 -13.47 -13.74
C ILE A 63 -0.55 -12.33 -14.73
N GLY A 64 -0.53 -11.08 -14.29
CA GLY A 64 -0.31 -9.95 -15.19
C GLY A 64 1.09 -9.92 -15.80
N VAL A 65 2.11 -10.51 -15.13
CA VAL A 65 3.42 -10.76 -15.76
C VAL A 65 3.30 -11.83 -16.84
N GLN A 66 2.63 -12.95 -16.52
CA GLN A 66 2.49 -14.08 -17.44
C GLN A 66 1.64 -13.74 -18.67
N SER A 67 0.63 -12.88 -18.53
CA SER A 67 -0.23 -12.41 -19.62
C SER A 67 0.37 -11.26 -20.42
N GLY A 68 1.52 -10.71 -20.01
CA GLY A 68 2.16 -9.58 -20.67
C GLY A 68 1.46 -8.23 -20.42
N GLU A 69 0.64 -8.14 -19.38
CA GLU A 69 -0.01 -6.89 -18.99
C GLU A 69 0.98 -5.89 -18.38
N TRP A 70 1.98 -6.40 -17.68
CA TRP A 70 3.14 -5.66 -17.18
C TRP A 70 4.41 -6.52 -17.19
N VAL A 71 5.56 -5.86 -17.25
CA VAL A 71 6.86 -6.50 -17.01
C VAL A 71 7.25 -6.37 -15.54
N ARG A 72 7.99 -7.36 -15.04
CA ARG A 72 8.58 -7.36 -13.69
C ARG A 72 10.09 -7.40 -13.79
N GLU A 73 10.74 -6.37 -13.28
CA GLU A 73 12.20 -6.26 -13.25
C GLU A 73 12.67 -6.16 -11.80
N SER A 74 13.58 -7.06 -11.41
CA SER A 74 14.28 -6.91 -10.14
C SER A 74 15.28 -5.76 -10.29
N LYS A 75 15.22 -4.75 -9.40
CA LYS A 75 16.16 -3.62 -9.39
C LYS A 75 16.80 -3.40 -8.03
N PRO A 76 18.09 -3.01 -8.00
CA PRO A 76 18.76 -2.70 -6.75
C PRO A 76 18.26 -1.37 -6.18
N ILE A 77 18.07 -1.31 -4.87
CA ILE A 77 17.79 -0.08 -4.12
C ILE A 77 18.80 0.08 -2.98
N ALA A 78 18.79 1.25 -2.34
CA ALA A 78 19.71 1.58 -1.24
C ALA A 78 21.18 1.30 -1.59
N ASN A 79 21.61 1.76 -2.77
CA ASN A 79 22.95 1.54 -3.33
C ASN A 79 23.33 0.04 -3.45
N GLY A 80 22.38 -0.82 -3.84
CA GLY A 80 22.63 -2.23 -4.09
C GLY A 80 22.50 -3.15 -2.87
N ARG A 81 22.07 -2.62 -1.72
CA ARG A 81 21.88 -3.43 -0.50
C ARG A 81 20.65 -4.33 -0.55
N TYR A 82 19.61 -3.90 -1.28
CA TYR A 82 18.37 -4.66 -1.41
C TYR A 82 17.92 -4.69 -2.87
N TRP A 83 17.05 -5.64 -3.18
CA TRP A 83 16.42 -5.77 -4.49
C TRP A 83 14.91 -5.71 -4.34
N VAL A 84 14.25 -5.01 -5.26
CA VAL A 84 12.80 -4.91 -5.33
C VAL A 84 12.33 -5.25 -6.72
N ASN A 85 11.24 -6.01 -6.80
CA ASN A 85 10.55 -6.29 -8.06
C ASN A 85 9.72 -5.07 -8.45
N GLN A 86 10.20 -4.27 -9.39
CA GLN A 86 9.44 -3.17 -9.97
C GLN A 86 8.59 -3.66 -11.13
N TYR A 87 7.42 -3.05 -11.27
CA TYR A 87 6.47 -3.38 -12.32
C TYR A 87 6.31 -2.22 -13.29
N GLN A 88 6.24 -2.50 -14.58
CA GLN A 88 5.90 -1.50 -15.59
C GLN A 88 4.78 -2.03 -16.46
N VAL A 89 3.65 -1.31 -16.48
CA VAL A 89 2.51 -1.67 -17.32
C VAL A 89 2.88 -1.51 -18.79
N THR A 90 2.59 -2.54 -19.57
CA THR A 90 2.93 -2.64 -21.02
C THR A 90 1.71 -2.65 -21.92
N SER A 91 0.51 -2.68 -21.33
CA SER A 91 -0.76 -2.75 -22.04
C SER A 91 -1.68 -1.60 -21.61
N GLU A 92 -2.78 -1.38 -22.32
CA GLU A 92 -3.68 -0.24 -22.09
C GLU A 92 -4.24 -0.23 -20.66
N VAL A 93 -4.05 0.89 -19.95
CA VAL A 93 -4.59 1.08 -18.61
C VAL A 93 -6.02 1.60 -18.77
N PRO A 94 -7.02 1.05 -18.06
CA PRO A 94 -8.35 1.63 -18.00
C PRO A 94 -8.26 3.12 -17.65
N ALA A 95 -9.03 3.97 -18.32
CA ALA A 95 -8.93 5.43 -18.17
C ALA A 95 -10.24 6.09 -17.71
N ASP A 96 -11.30 5.31 -17.51
CA ASP A 96 -12.63 5.79 -17.17
C ASP A 96 -13.41 4.80 -16.29
N GLY A 97 -14.58 5.24 -15.83
CA GLY A 97 -15.46 4.47 -14.94
C GLY A 97 -15.34 4.84 -13.45
N PRO A 98 -16.44 4.75 -12.66
CA PRO A 98 -16.48 5.26 -11.29
C PRO A 98 -15.37 4.75 -10.37
N LEU A 99 -15.03 3.47 -10.47
CA LEU A 99 -13.98 2.86 -9.66
C LEU A 99 -12.58 3.34 -10.06
N PHE A 100 -12.33 3.62 -11.34
CA PHE A 100 -11.09 4.24 -11.80
C PHE A 100 -10.90 5.61 -11.13
N GLN A 101 -11.93 6.47 -11.14
CA GLN A 101 -11.81 7.80 -10.52
C GLN A 101 -11.61 7.69 -9.01
N GLN A 102 -12.25 6.72 -8.36
CA GLN A 102 -12.09 6.48 -6.93
C GLN A 102 -10.66 6.03 -6.59
N VAL A 103 -10.12 5.04 -7.33
CA VAL A 103 -8.74 4.58 -7.18
C VAL A 103 -7.75 5.71 -7.45
N GLU A 104 -7.92 6.45 -8.55
CA GLU A 104 -7.00 7.53 -8.93
C GLU A 104 -6.96 8.65 -7.87
N THR A 105 -8.13 9.05 -7.37
CA THR A 105 -8.24 10.06 -6.31
C THR A 105 -7.65 9.57 -4.99
N ALA A 106 -8.02 8.37 -4.56
CA ALA A 106 -7.55 7.78 -3.30
C ALA A 106 -6.03 7.54 -3.32
N LEU A 107 -5.51 7.01 -4.42
CA LEU A 107 -4.07 6.77 -4.60
C LEU A 107 -3.30 8.09 -4.63
N GLY A 108 -3.82 9.12 -5.31
CA GLY A 108 -3.23 10.45 -5.31
C GLY A 108 -3.09 11.01 -3.89
N LYS A 109 -4.18 10.99 -3.11
CA LYS A 109 -4.20 11.43 -1.70
C LYS A 109 -3.25 10.60 -0.84
N LEU A 110 -3.28 9.26 -0.96
CA LEU A 110 -2.38 8.37 -0.24
C LEU A 110 -0.91 8.72 -0.51
N LEU A 111 -0.54 8.86 -1.78
CA LEU A 111 0.82 9.19 -2.19
C LEU A 111 1.27 10.58 -1.70
N GLU A 112 0.37 11.57 -1.75
CA GLU A 112 0.63 12.92 -1.24
C GLU A 112 0.97 12.90 0.25
N GLN A 113 0.21 12.16 1.06
CA GLN A 113 0.45 12.06 2.51
C GLN A 113 1.81 11.41 2.85
N PHE A 114 2.31 10.51 1.98
CA PHE A 114 3.64 9.92 2.15
C PHE A 114 4.78 10.79 1.61
N LYS A 115 4.52 11.62 0.58
CA LYS A 115 5.51 12.56 0.01
C LYS A 115 5.69 13.81 0.86
N ALA A 116 4.62 14.39 1.40
CA ALA A 116 4.65 15.62 2.19
C ALA A 116 5.49 15.52 3.48
N GLN A 117 5.81 14.30 3.92
CA GLN A 117 6.53 14.05 5.17
C GLN A 117 7.98 13.58 4.98
N ASN A 118 8.49 13.44 3.74
CA ASN A 118 9.90 13.11 3.47
C ASN A 118 10.28 13.22 1.99
N ASP A 119 11.53 13.61 1.70
CA ASP A 119 12.11 13.52 0.33
C ASP A 119 12.32 12.07 -0.13
N GLN A 120 12.35 11.12 0.80
CA GLN A 120 12.43 9.68 0.51
C GLN A 120 11.27 8.95 1.17
N ALA A 121 10.15 8.82 0.46
CA ALA A 121 9.18 7.78 0.76
C ALA A 121 9.93 6.43 0.73
N ASP A 122 9.67 5.56 1.70
CA ASP A 122 10.32 4.26 1.87
C ASP A 122 9.21 3.25 2.21
N GLY A 123 9.22 2.08 1.56
CA GLY A 123 8.29 0.99 1.81
C GLY A 123 8.16 0.60 3.28
N ARG A 124 9.19 0.90 4.11
CA ARG A 124 9.15 0.76 5.57
C ARG A 124 8.01 1.55 6.23
N ARG A 125 7.70 2.76 5.76
CA ARG A 125 6.59 3.57 6.31
C ARG A 125 5.24 2.98 5.90
N PHE A 126 5.11 2.52 4.66
CA PHE A 126 3.89 1.82 4.22
C PHE A 126 3.66 0.56 5.05
N GLU A 127 4.71 -0.23 5.30
CA GLU A 127 4.63 -1.40 6.20
C GLU A 127 4.16 -1.00 7.59
N LEU A 128 4.75 0.05 8.17
CA LEU A 128 4.41 0.51 9.52
C LEU A 128 2.93 0.92 9.61
N VAL A 129 2.50 1.85 8.76
CA VAL A 129 1.14 2.42 8.79
C VAL A 129 0.10 1.33 8.52
N ALA A 130 0.34 0.46 7.53
CA ALA A 130 -0.57 -0.65 7.24
C ALA A 130 -0.64 -1.67 8.39
N THR A 131 0.48 -1.94 9.07
CA THR A 131 0.52 -2.83 10.22
C THR A 131 -0.23 -2.23 11.41
N ILE A 132 -0.02 -0.94 11.72
CA ILE A 132 -0.76 -0.23 12.77
C ILE A 132 -2.27 -0.30 12.49
N HIS A 133 -2.68 0.02 11.26
CA HIS A 133 -4.09 -0.06 10.87
C HIS A 133 -4.65 -1.47 11.06
N TYR A 134 -3.94 -2.50 10.60
CA TYR A 134 -4.41 -3.87 10.74
C TYR A 134 -4.55 -4.30 12.21
N LEU A 135 -3.54 -4.02 13.03
CA LEU A 135 -3.59 -4.37 14.45
C LEU A 135 -4.74 -3.64 15.17
N ARG A 136 -4.92 -2.35 14.89
CA ARG A 136 -5.92 -1.52 15.58
C ARG A 136 -7.36 -1.80 15.10
N GLU A 137 -7.57 -1.91 13.78
CA GLU A 137 -8.93 -1.92 13.20
C GLU A 137 -9.42 -3.33 12.85
N VAL A 138 -8.52 -4.29 12.63
CA VAL A 138 -8.88 -5.67 12.21
C VAL A 138 -8.64 -6.67 13.33
N GLN A 139 -7.53 -6.55 14.06
CA GLN A 139 -7.25 -7.37 15.24
C GLN A 139 -7.78 -6.76 16.54
N GLU A 140 -8.33 -5.53 16.47
CA GLU A 140 -8.92 -4.81 17.60
C GLU A 140 -7.98 -4.73 18.82
N VAL A 141 -6.67 -4.62 18.58
CA VAL A 141 -5.67 -4.47 19.65
C VAL A 141 -5.95 -3.14 20.38
N PRO A 142 -6.07 -3.15 21.72
CA PRO A 142 -6.29 -1.93 22.51
C PRO A 142 -5.21 -0.88 22.27
N GLU A 143 -5.59 0.40 22.28
CA GLU A 143 -4.69 1.52 21.97
C GLU A 143 -3.48 1.58 22.92
N ASP A 144 -3.67 1.24 24.19
CA ASP A 144 -2.62 1.20 25.22
C ASP A 144 -1.67 0.00 25.08
N GLU A 145 -2.08 -1.06 24.37
CA GLU A 145 -1.27 -2.23 24.07
C GLU A 145 -0.60 -2.18 22.68
N LEU A 146 -1.11 -1.33 21.78
CA LEU A 146 -0.77 -1.31 20.36
C LEU A 146 0.73 -1.13 20.09
N GLU A 147 1.42 -0.24 20.83
CA GLU A 147 2.87 -0.07 20.71
C GLU A 147 3.61 -1.38 21.07
N GLY A 148 3.22 -2.00 22.18
CA GLY A 148 3.84 -3.22 22.68
C GLY A 148 3.69 -4.39 21.71
N VAL A 149 2.48 -4.59 21.21
CA VAL A 149 2.18 -5.65 20.22
C VAL A 149 2.92 -5.40 18.92
N LEU A 150 2.90 -4.16 18.39
CA LEU A 150 3.61 -3.83 17.17
C LEU A 150 5.11 -4.08 17.31
N ARG A 151 5.72 -3.63 18.41
CA ARG A 151 7.17 -3.78 18.60
C ARG A 151 7.58 -5.22 18.91
N ALA A 152 6.71 -6.04 19.49
CA ALA A 152 6.94 -7.48 19.62
C ALA A 152 6.96 -8.17 18.24
N LEU A 153 6.05 -7.81 17.35
CA LEU A 153 5.97 -8.35 15.98
C LEU A 153 7.04 -7.76 15.05
N LYS A 154 7.40 -6.49 15.29
CA LYS A 154 8.25 -5.66 14.43
C LYS A 154 9.28 -4.89 15.27
N PRO A 155 10.27 -5.58 15.88
CA PRO A 155 11.23 -4.97 16.79
C PRO A 155 12.13 -3.91 16.14
N LYS A 156 12.13 -3.83 14.81
CA LYS A 156 12.87 -2.82 14.04
C LYS A 156 12.35 -1.39 14.21
N TYR A 157 11.10 -1.19 14.66
CA TYR A 157 10.51 0.13 14.80
C TYR A 157 10.76 0.71 16.19
N SER A 158 11.22 1.96 16.23
CA SER A 158 11.35 2.73 17.46
C SER A 158 9.98 3.23 17.97
N LYS A 159 9.96 3.74 19.20
CA LYS A 159 8.78 4.40 19.76
C LYS A 159 8.39 5.64 18.95
N ASP A 160 9.37 6.44 18.55
CA ASP A 160 9.14 7.65 17.76
C ASP A 160 8.58 7.31 16.38
N GLU A 161 9.09 6.25 15.74
CA GLU A 161 8.54 5.74 14.48
C GLU A 161 7.09 5.29 14.67
N PHE A 162 6.78 4.55 15.74
CA PHE A 162 5.41 4.14 16.05
C PHE A 162 4.47 5.35 16.17
N GLN A 163 4.84 6.35 16.97
CA GLN A 163 4.03 7.56 17.16
C GLN A 163 3.82 8.32 15.84
N GLU A 164 4.87 8.40 15.02
CA GLU A 164 4.79 8.99 13.68
C GLU A 164 3.87 8.19 12.77
N GLY A 165 3.92 6.85 12.83
CA GLY A 165 3.03 5.96 12.09
C GLY A 165 1.57 6.13 12.49
N VAL A 166 1.27 6.28 13.78
CA VAL A 166 -0.08 6.58 14.28
C VAL A 166 -0.57 7.94 13.78
N ARG A 167 0.29 8.97 13.85
CA ARG A 167 -0.02 10.30 13.33
C ARG A 167 -0.32 10.27 11.83
N GLN A 168 0.51 9.58 11.07
CA GLN A 168 0.34 9.41 9.63
C GLN A 168 -0.95 8.65 9.30
N LEU A 169 -1.28 7.60 10.06
CA LEU A 169 -2.54 6.87 9.88
C LEU A 169 -3.76 7.75 10.12
N ASN A 170 -3.73 8.61 11.15
CA ASN A 170 -4.82 9.52 11.44
C ASN A 170 -5.01 10.57 10.33
N LEU A 171 -3.91 11.06 9.73
CA LEU A 171 -3.98 11.94 8.55
C LEU A 171 -4.60 11.24 7.34
N LEU A 172 -4.27 9.96 7.10
CA LEU A 172 -4.92 9.18 6.03
C LEU A 172 -6.42 9.04 6.28
N LYS A 173 -6.83 8.70 7.51
CA LYS A 173 -8.26 8.59 7.88
C LYS A 173 -9.01 9.91 7.71
N GLN A 174 -8.38 11.03 8.09
CA GLN A 174 -8.95 12.37 7.85
C GLN A 174 -9.11 12.64 6.34
N SER A 175 -8.06 12.39 5.56
CA SER A 175 -8.06 12.57 4.10
C SER A 175 -9.13 11.73 3.40
N ALA A 176 -9.34 10.49 3.87
CA ALA A 176 -10.40 9.61 3.39
C ALA A 176 -11.80 10.13 3.75
N SER A 177 -11.97 10.65 4.97
CA SER A 177 -13.24 11.27 5.39
C SER A 177 -13.58 12.51 4.56
N GLU A 178 -12.59 13.34 4.23
CA GLU A 178 -12.77 14.48 3.32
C GLU A 178 -13.16 14.04 1.91
N MET A 179 -12.55 12.96 1.40
CA MET A 179 -12.89 12.38 0.10
C MET A 179 -14.33 11.84 0.05
N ALA A 180 -14.81 11.21 1.12
CA ALA A 180 -16.17 10.67 1.19
C ALA A 180 -17.25 11.75 1.27
N ASN A 181 -16.89 12.98 1.67
CA ASN A 181 -17.80 14.11 1.84
C ASN A 181 -17.76 15.13 0.68
N ALA A 182 -16.91 14.90 -0.33
CA ALA A 182 -16.74 15.77 -1.50
C ALA A 182 -17.64 15.32 -2.66
#